data_AF-A0A9Q9F2X4-F1
#
_entry.id   AF-A0A9Q9F2X4-F1
#
_cell.length_a   1.000
_cell.length_b   1.000
_cell.length_c   1.000
_cell.angle_alpha   90.00
_cell.angle_beta   90.00
_cell.angle_gamma   90.00
#
_symmetry.space_group_name_H-M   'P 1'
#
loop_
_entity.id
_entity.type
_entity.pdbx_description
1 polymer ?
#
loop_
_entity_poly.entity_id
_entity_poly.type
_entity_poly.pdbx_seq_one_letter_code
_entity_poly.pdbx_strand_id
1 'polypeptide(L)'
;MKNEQLTKQVFKTIKGLYDYGVHEVVISPGSRSTPLAMACEVHPKMTTYIHPDERSAAFFALGLIKATKRPVAVICTSGTAASNYMPAVSEAFISRLPLVVITSDRPHELRNVGAPQAINQVRMFTNFVNYEVDFPLADDFQSPHNFVDAVLLQASRFFSGPESGPVHFNMPFREPLVPDLSATELLTVEPKSPLTYQKTVDLEPVRQLMKRGSGMIIVGDCQNVDLSQLLLFAAIHQLPVFADPLSHLRHQDSPYILSTGDTLFKVYKNFNPGYIIRVGKPVVSKAVNQWLAAVKSPQILVQNTLQPDTFPVVPDIHLEMTANDCFRQLAEESPVINCGWFELFAHLNAVVVNVIGQHIHSVNDEGTIFARLARQLKEDDVIFLGNSMPIRDCDTFFIDGAARPYCNRGANGIDGVVSTAMGMAVHKKVTLVIGDISFFHDMNGLIMRKLEDIDIRIIVMNNNGGGIFSYLPQKEEELLFERLYGTPLDLDFEHTAKLYGFNYQRHEIYDKIQLPSFGAHIIEVMTNRQDNVIAHEELTERVREAVYAELSLNNTAQ
;
A
#
# COMPACT_ATOMS: atom_id res chain seq x y z
N MET A 1 -30.94 -28.28 -20.73
CA MET A 1 -29.98 -29.20 -20.09
C MET A 1 -29.23 -28.41 -19.04
N LYS A 2 -29.28 -28.82 -17.77
CA LYS A 2 -28.45 -28.21 -16.71
C LYS A 2 -26.99 -28.49 -17.06
N ASN A 3 -26.14 -27.47 -17.10
CA ASN A 3 -24.74 -27.63 -17.49
C ASN A 3 -23.95 -28.23 -16.31
N GLU A 4 -24.07 -29.55 -16.12
CA GLU A 4 -23.59 -30.26 -14.93
C GLU A 4 -22.07 -30.12 -14.74
N GLN A 5 -21.28 -30.28 -15.81
CA GLN A 5 -19.82 -30.18 -15.71
C GLN A 5 -19.36 -28.75 -15.43
N LEU A 6 -19.97 -27.75 -16.07
CA LEU A 6 -19.74 -26.34 -15.75
C LEU A 6 -20.03 -26.07 -14.27
N THR A 7 -21.20 -26.54 -13.79
CA THR A 7 -21.63 -26.36 -12.40
C THR A 7 -20.60 -26.95 -11.45
N LYS A 8 -20.19 -28.20 -11.67
CA LYS A 8 -19.18 -28.89 -10.84
C LYS A 8 -17.85 -28.15 -10.82
N GLN A 9 -17.30 -27.79 -11.98
CA GLN A 9 -15.99 -27.12 -12.07
C GLN A 9 -16.01 -25.74 -11.41
N VAL A 10 -17.06 -24.94 -11.66
CA VAL A 10 -17.19 -23.59 -11.13
C VAL A 10 -17.46 -23.62 -9.63
N PHE A 11 -18.44 -24.39 -9.16
CA PHE A 11 -18.81 -24.42 -7.75
C PHE A 11 -17.66 -24.94 -6.89
N LYS A 12 -16.95 -25.97 -7.38
CA LYS A 12 -15.75 -26.47 -6.70
C LYS A 12 -14.62 -25.43 -6.65
N THR A 13 -14.42 -24.66 -7.72
CA THR A 13 -13.43 -23.58 -7.73
C THR A 13 -13.78 -22.50 -6.69
N ILE A 14 -15.04 -22.04 -6.67
CA ILE A 14 -15.51 -21.00 -5.72
C ILE A 14 -15.46 -21.50 -4.27
N LYS A 15 -15.94 -22.72 -4.00
CA LYS A 15 -15.81 -23.39 -2.69
C LYS A 15 -14.35 -23.44 -2.25
N GLY A 16 -13.46 -23.95 -3.11
CA GLY A 16 -12.06 -24.12 -2.76
C GLY A 16 -11.35 -22.78 -2.52
N LEU A 17 -11.65 -21.74 -3.29
CA LEU A 17 -11.17 -20.38 -3.03
C LEU A 17 -11.58 -19.91 -1.63
N TYR A 18 -12.86 -20.08 -1.28
CA TYR A 18 -13.37 -19.76 0.05
C TYR A 18 -12.63 -20.55 1.14
N ASP A 19 -12.46 -21.86 0.95
CA ASP A 19 -11.79 -22.73 1.91
C ASP A 19 -10.33 -22.33 2.16
N TYR A 20 -9.64 -21.74 1.18
CA TYR A 20 -8.29 -21.17 1.31
C TYR A 20 -8.26 -19.71 1.78
N GLY A 21 -9.41 -19.13 2.17
CA GLY A 21 -9.49 -17.83 2.83
C GLY A 21 -9.96 -16.67 1.95
N VAL A 22 -10.34 -16.93 0.69
CA VAL A 22 -10.92 -15.90 -0.21
C VAL A 22 -12.40 -15.73 0.12
N HIS A 23 -12.68 -14.90 1.12
CA HIS A 23 -14.06 -14.69 1.60
C HIS A 23 -14.79 -13.55 0.90
N GLU A 24 -14.04 -12.65 0.24
CA GLU A 24 -14.57 -11.47 -0.44
C GLU A 24 -14.18 -11.49 -1.92
N VAL A 25 -15.13 -11.14 -2.78
CA VAL A 25 -14.97 -11.15 -4.24
C VAL A 25 -15.55 -9.89 -4.86
N VAL A 26 -14.75 -9.18 -5.65
CA VAL A 26 -15.22 -8.03 -6.44
C VAL A 26 -15.55 -8.50 -7.85
N ILE A 27 -16.77 -8.25 -8.32
CA ILE A 27 -17.29 -8.77 -9.58
C ILE A 27 -17.60 -7.61 -10.51
N SER A 28 -16.96 -7.62 -11.68
CA SER A 28 -17.30 -6.73 -12.78
C SER A 28 -18.30 -7.41 -13.72
N PRO A 29 -19.39 -6.73 -14.12
CA PRO A 29 -20.51 -7.36 -14.80
C PRO A 29 -20.15 -7.82 -16.22
N GLY A 30 -20.68 -8.97 -16.65
CA GLY A 30 -20.59 -9.39 -18.04
C GLY A 30 -21.10 -10.80 -18.32
N SER A 31 -21.44 -11.08 -19.58
CA SER A 31 -22.11 -12.33 -19.96
C SER A 31 -21.22 -13.56 -19.77
N ARG A 32 -19.96 -13.55 -20.21
CA ARG A 32 -19.09 -14.74 -20.11
C ARG A 32 -18.75 -15.14 -18.67
N SER A 33 -18.79 -14.19 -17.73
CA SER A 33 -18.55 -14.40 -16.31
C SER A 33 -19.78 -14.84 -15.53
N THR A 34 -20.93 -15.03 -16.21
CA THR A 34 -22.18 -15.55 -15.61
C THR A 34 -21.96 -16.76 -14.68
N PRO A 35 -21.22 -17.82 -15.08
CA PRO A 35 -21.06 -18.98 -14.20
C PRO A 35 -20.41 -18.62 -12.86
N LEU A 36 -19.32 -17.84 -12.92
CA LEU A 36 -18.55 -17.45 -11.75
C LEU A 36 -19.31 -16.49 -10.86
N ALA A 37 -19.91 -15.45 -11.45
CA ALA A 37 -20.67 -14.45 -10.71
C ALA A 37 -21.85 -15.08 -9.96
N MET A 38 -22.64 -15.91 -10.64
CA MET A 38 -23.77 -16.59 -9.99
C MET A 38 -23.31 -17.58 -8.91
N ALA A 39 -22.20 -18.28 -9.10
CA ALA A 39 -21.66 -19.20 -8.10
C ALA A 39 -21.19 -18.47 -6.83
N CYS A 40 -20.58 -17.28 -6.96
CA CYS A 40 -20.23 -16.44 -5.82
C CYS A 40 -21.48 -15.94 -5.07
N GLU A 41 -22.50 -15.46 -5.79
CA GLU A 41 -23.75 -14.95 -5.21
C GLU A 41 -24.55 -16.02 -4.45
N VAL A 42 -24.56 -17.27 -4.92
CA VAL A 42 -25.26 -18.37 -4.22
C VAL A 42 -24.39 -19.06 -3.17
N HIS A 43 -23.12 -18.70 -3.03
CA HIS A 43 -22.25 -19.26 -1.99
C HIS A 43 -22.68 -18.75 -0.62
N PRO A 44 -22.97 -19.63 0.36
CA PRO A 44 -23.70 -19.24 1.58
C PRO A 44 -22.95 -18.33 2.56
N LYS A 45 -21.65 -18.10 2.34
CA LYS A 45 -20.78 -17.31 3.24
C LYS A 45 -19.87 -16.31 2.53
N MET A 46 -19.89 -16.25 1.20
CA MET A 46 -19.00 -15.38 0.44
C MET A 46 -19.64 -14.00 0.33
N THR A 47 -18.85 -12.95 0.52
CA THR A 47 -19.32 -11.58 0.30
C THR A 47 -18.90 -11.13 -1.09
N THR A 48 -19.83 -10.54 -1.83
CA THR A 48 -19.63 -10.03 -3.18
C THR A 48 -19.80 -8.52 -3.22
N TYR A 49 -19.00 -7.85 -4.06
CA TYR A 49 -19.13 -6.42 -4.34
C TYR A 49 -19.20 -6.23 -5.86
N ILE A 50 -20.25 -5.58 -6.36
CA ILE A 50 -20.42 -5.38 -7.81
C ILE A 50 -19.85 -4.03 -8.20
N HIS A 51 -18.77 -4.04 -8.99
CA HIS A 51 -18.09 -2.82 -9.41
C HIS A 51 -18.10 -2.69 -10.95
N PRO A 52 -18.73 -1.66 -11.55
CA PRO A 52 -18.94 -1.59 -12.99
C PRO A 52 -17.71 -1.17 -13.81
N ASP A 53 -16.73 -0.51 -13.18
CA ASP A 53 -15.44 -0.13 -13.78
C ASP A 53 -14.37 -1.12 -13.31
N GLU A 54 -13.83 -1.95 -14.21
CA GLU A 54 -12.87 -3.00 -13.86
C GLU A 54 -11.57 -2.46 -13.24
N ARG A 55 -11.06 -1.33 -13.71
CA ARG A 55 -9.82 -0.75 -13.17
C ARG A 55 -10.02 -0.42 -11.69
N SER A 56 -11.10 0.30 -11.41
CA SER A 56 -11.51 0.68 -10.06
C SER A 56 -11.84 -0.55 -9.21
N ALA A 57 -12.52 -1.56 -9.78
CA ALA A 57 -12.85 -2.82 -9.11
C ALA A 57 -11.61 -3.54 -8.56
N ALA A 58 -10.55 -3.62 -9.36
CA ALA A 58 -9.32 -4.29 -8.93
C ALA A 58 -8.59 -3.52 -7.84
N PHE A 59 -8.57 -2.18 -7.89
CA PHE A 59 -8.01 -1.37 -6.80
C PHE A 59 -8.88 -1.40 -5.53
N PHE A 60 -10.19 -1.51 -5.66
CA PHE A 60 -11.11 -1.75 -4.54
C PHE A 60 -10.79 -3.07 -3.84
N ALA A 61 -10.50 -4.14 -4.60
CA ALA A 61 -10.03 -5.39 -4.03
C ALA A 61 -8.70 -5.23 -3.26
N LEU A 62 -7.75 -4.41 -3.74
CA LEU A 62 -6.53 -4.11 -2.98
C LEU A 62 -6.83 -3.42 -1.64
N GLY A 63 -7.88 -2.59 -1.60
CA GLY A 63 -8.37 -1.95 -0.38
C GLY A 63 -8.86 -2.97 0.63
N LEU A 64 -9.69 -3.91 0.18
CA LEU A 64 -10.19 -5.03 1.00
C LEU A 64 -9.03 -5.87 1.56
N ILE A 65 -8.04 -6.20 0.73
CA ILE A 65 -6.83 -6.92 1.15
C ILE A 65 -6.08 -6.15 2.24
N LYS A 66 -5.84 -4.84 2.05
CA LYS A 66 -5.14 -4.01 3.03
C LYS A 66 -5.90 -3.91 4.36
N ALA A 67 -7.23 -3.95 4.34
CA ALA A 67 -8.05 -3.86 5.53
C ALA A 67 -8.10 -5.17 6.33
N THR A 68 -8.21 -6.30 5.63
CA THR A 68 -8.48 -7.62 6.23
C THR A 68 -7.25 -8.50 6.36
N LYS A 69 -6.18 -8.19 5.62
CA LYS A 69 -4.96 -9.00 5.48
C LYS A 69 -5.23 -10.41 4.95
N ARG A 70 -6.28 -10.56 4.12
CA ARG A 70 -6.72 -11.82 3.51
C ARG A 70 -6.67 -11.73 1.98
N PRO A 71 -6.57 -12.87 1.27
CA PRO A 71 -6.71 -12.88 -0.17
C PRO A 71 -8.12 -12.46 -0.60
N VAL A 72 -8.22 -11.72 -1.70
CA VAL A 72 -9.49 -11.24 -2.29
C VAL A 72 -9.46 -11.54 -3.77
N ALA A 73 -10.61 -11.97 -4.33
CA ALA A 73 -10.71 -12.23 -5.76
C ALA A 73 -11.34 -11.08 -6.54
N VAL A 74 -10.95 -10.93 -7.80
CA VAL A 74 -11.60 -10.07 -8.79
C VAL A 74 -12.05 -10.92 -9.97
N ILE A 75 -13.30 -10.75 -10.40
CA ILE A 75 -13.90 -11.52 -11.51
C ILE A 75 -14.31 -10.54 -12.60
N CYS A 76 -13.94 -10.81 -13.85
CA CYS A 76 -14.49 -10.08 -14.99
C CYS A 76 -14.84 -11.02 -16.16
N THR A 77 -15.55 -10.45 -17.12
CA THR A 77 -15.82 -11.09 -18.40
C THR A 77 -14.59 -11.09 -19.32
N SER A 78 -14.72 -11.62 -20.53
CA SER A 78 -13.62 -11.64 -21.51
C SER A 78 -13.41 -10.28 -22.17
N GLY A 79 -12.24 -10.09 -22.79
CA GLY A 79 -11.91 -8.88 -23.55
C GLY A 79 -11.16 -7.85 -22.72
N THR A 80 -11.32 -6.57 -23.06
CA THR A 80 -10.61 -5.46 -22.40
C THR A 80 -10.98 -5.26 -20.94
N ALA A 81 -12.07 -5.87 -20.46
CA ALA A 81 -12.38 -5.97 -19.04
C ALA A 81 -11.17 -6.53 -18.26
N ALA A 82 -10.59 -7.63 -18.72
CA ALA A 82 -9.40 -8.20 -18.12
C ALA A 82 -8.19 -7.24 -18.21
N SER A 83 -8.01 -6.54 -19.33
CA SER A 83 -6.91 -5.58 -19.50
C SER A 83 -6.95 -4.43 -18.49
N ASN A 84 -8.14 -4.00 -18.05
CA ASN A 84 -8.29 -2.94 -17.06
C ASN A 84 -7.82 -3.34 -15.64
N TYR A 85 -7.68 -4.64 -15.35
CA TYR A 85 -7.10 -5.09 -14.08
C TYR A 85 -5.57 -4.89 -14.00
N MET A 86 -4.89 -4.69 -15.13
CA MET A 86 -3.42 -4.63 -15.21
C MET A 86 -2.75 -3.68 -14.19
N PRO A 87 -3.24 -2.43 -13.98
CA PRO A 87 -2.56 -1.52 -13.06
C PRO A 87 -2.61 -2.00 -11.61
N ALA A 88 -3.77 -2.48 -11.15
CA ALA A 88 -3.93 -3.03 -9.81
C ALA A 88 -3.17 -4.35 -9.62
N VAL A 89 -3.09 -5.20 -10.66
CA VAL A 89 -2.27 -6.43 -10.63
C VAL A 89 -0.78 -6.09 -10.50
N SER A 90 -0.33 -5.05 -11.21
CA SER A 90 1.06 -4.56 -11.13
C SER A 90 1.38 -3.97 -9.74
N GLU A 91 0.46 -3.17 -9.19
CA GLU A 91 0.57 -2.67 -7.81
C GLU A 91 0.58 -3.83 -6.82
N ALA A 92 -0.33 -4.81 -6.94
CA ALA A 92 -0.40 -5.98 -6.07
C ALA A 92 0.90 -6.79 -6.08
N PHE A 93 1.52 -6.95 -7.25
CA PHE A 93 2.77 -7.69 -7.40
C PHE A 93 3.91 -7.02 -6.62
N ILE A 94 4.15 -5.73 -6.85
CA ILE A 94 5.21 -5.00 -6.15
C ILE A 94 4.85 -4.82 -4.67
N SER A 95 3.56 -4.63 -4.36
CA SER A 95 3.05 -4.52 -2.99
C SER A 95 3.02 -5.85 -2.23
N ARG A 96 3.17 -7.00 -2.91
CA ARG A 96 3.05 -8.36 -2.37
C ARG A 96 1.67 -8.61 -1.74
N LEU A 97 0.63 -8.18 -2.45
CA LEU A 97 -0.78 -8.32 -2.02
C LEU A 97 -1.40 -9.57 -2.67
N PRO A 98 -2.07 -10.43 -1.90
CA PRO A 98 -2.66 -11.68 -2.39
C PRO A 98 -3.97 -11.46 -3.19
N LEU A 99 -3.86 -10.93 -4.41
CA LEU A 99 -5.00 -10.71 -5.30
C LEU A 99 -5.23 -11.94 -6.20
N VAL A 100 -6.45 -12.49 -6.20
CA VAL A 100 -6.83 -13.59 -7.09
C VAL A 100 -7.57 -13.04 -8.30
N VAL A 101 -6.93 -13.02 -9.46
CA VAL A 101 -7.52 -12.51 -10.70
C VAL A 101 -8.18 -13.65 -11.45
N ILE A 102 -9.50 -13.56 -11.69
CA ILE A 102 -10.25 -14.58 -12.43
C ILE A 102 -10.87 -13.94 -13.67
N THR A 103 -10.35 -14.28 -14.85
CA THR A 103 -10.84 -13.76 -16.12
C THR A 103 -11.62 -14.84 -16.84
N SER A 104 -12.88 -14.57 -17.16
CA SER A 104 -13.65 -15.48 -18.01
C SER A 104 -13.20 -15.34 -19.45
N ASP A 105 -13.20 -16.44 -20.21
CA ASP A 105 -12.68 -16.45 -21.58
C ASP A 105 -13.60 -17.22 -22.54
N ARG A 106 -13.37 -17.04 -23.85
CA ARG A 106 -14.00 -17.85 -24.89
C ARG A 106 -13.34 -19.22 -24.98
N PRO A 107 -14.11 -20.25 -25.37
CA PRO A 107 -13.56 -21.59 -25.55
C PRO A 107 -12.56 -21.61 -26.70
N HIS A 108 -11.70 -22.62 -26.74
CA HIS A 108 -10.58 -22.73 -27.68
C HIS A 108 -10.97 -22.46 -29.14
N GLU A 109 -12.10 -23.00 -29.59
CA GLU A 109 -12.63 -22.84 -30.95
C GLU A 109 -13.02 -21.39 -31.33
N LEU A 110 -13.14 -20.48 -30.36
CA LEU A 110 -13.50 -19.08 -30.54
C LEU A 110 -12.35 -18.11 -30.20
N ARG A 111 -11.16 -18.62 -29.87
CA ARG A 111 -9.96 -17.79 -29.67
C ARG A 111 -9.26 -17.55 -31.02
N ASN A 112 -8.72 -16.35 -31.23
CA ASN A 112 -7.92 -15.97 -32.42
C ASN A 112 -8.62 -16.11 -33.79
N VAL A 113 -9.95 -16.15 -33.83
CA VAL A 113 -10.74 -16.28 -35.07
C VAL A 113 -11.59 -15.04 -35.38
N GLY A 114 -11.32 -13.92 -34.70
CA GLY A 114 -12.12 -12.70 -34.83
C GLY A 114 -13.49 -12.79 -34.13
N ALA A 115 -13.66 -13.73 -33.19
CA ALA A 115 -14.88 -13.83 -32.41
C ALA A 115 -15.09 -12.55 -31.57
N PRO A 116 -16.34 -12.05 -31.46
CA PRO A 116 -16.62 -10.84 -30.69
C PRO A 116 -16.17 -10.96 -29.23
N GLN A 117 -15.50 -9.91 -28.74
CA GLN A 117 -15.05 -9.80 -27.35
C GLN A 117 -14.10 -10.94 -26.89
N ALA A 118 -13.32 -11.50 -27.83
CA ALA A 118 -12.23 -12.44 -27.54
C ALA A 118 -10.87 -11.77 -27.80
N ILE A 119 -9.99 -11.81 -26.81
CA ILE A 119 -8.58 -11.38 -26.91
C ILE A 119 -7.69 -12.51 -26.39
N ASN A 120 -6.38 -12.40 -26.59
CA ASN A 120 -5.46 -13.35 -25.94
C ASN A 120 -5.32 -13.03 -24.45
N GLN A 121 -6.03 -13.77 -23.60
CA GLN A 121 -5.96 -13.64 -22.14
C GLN A 121 -4.97 -14.62 -21.50
N VAL A 122 -4.58 -15.65 -22.24
CA VAL A 122 -3.61 -16.63 -21.76
C VAL A 122 -2.28 -15.91 -21.55
N ARG A 123 -1.77 -15.96 -20.32
CA ARG A 123 -0.50 -15.33 -19.93
C ARG A 123 -0.48 -13.80 -20.03
N MET A 124 -1.65 -13.16 -19.99
CA MET A 124 -1.73 -11.71 -20.17
C MET A 124 -1.08 -10.91 -19.05
N PHE A 125 -0.89 -11.50 -17.86
CA PHE A 125 -0.30 -10.86 -16.69
C PHE A 125 1.05 -11.46 -16.26
N THR A 126 1.70 -12.31 -17.06
CA THR A 126 2.91 -13.09 -16.66
C THR A 126 3.98 -12.29 -15.91
N ASN A 127 4.18 -11.02 -16.23
CA ASN A 127 5.20 -10.18 -15.58
C ASN A 127 4.79 -9.67 -14.18
N PHE A 128 3.53 -9.81 -13.82
CA PHE A 128 2.89 -9.18 -12.68
C PHE A 128 2.06 -10.17 -11.84
N VAL A 129 2.30 -11.47 -11.98
CA VAL A 129 1.68 -12.53 -11.18
C VAL A 129 2.70 -13.56 -10.75
N ASN A 130 2.48 -14.18 -9.59
CA ASN A 130 3.33 -15.23 -9.05
C ASN A 130 2.92 -16.63 -9.55
N TYR A 131 1.68 -16.76 -10.01
CA TYR A 131 1.13 -18.01 -10.51
C TYR A 131 0.03 -17.74 -11.53
N GLU A 132 0.04 -18.44 -12.66
CA GLU A 132 -0.94 -18.29 -13.72
C GLU A 132 -1.35 -19.66 -14.30
N VAL A 133 -2.64 -19.82 -14.59
CA VAL A 133 -3.20 -21.06 -15.17
C VAL A 133 -4.32 -20.73 -16.16
N ASP A 134 -4.28 -21.35 -17.34
CA ASP A 134 -5.42 -21.44 -18.26
C ASP A 134 -6.19 -22.73 -17.96
N PHE A 135 -7.42 -22.59 -17.48
CA PHE A 135 -8.26 -23.73 -17.08
C PHE A 135 -8.70 -24.52 -18.33
N PRO A 136 -8.85 -25.85 -18.22
CA PRO A 136 -9.51 -26.63 -19.26
C PRO A 136 -11.00 -26.27 -19.31
N LEU A 137 -11.62 -26.51 -20.47
CA LEU A 137 -13.06 -26.48 -20.57
C LEU A 137 -13.68 -27.51 -19.63
N ALA A 138 -14.82 -27.17 -19.03
CA ALA A 138 -15.65 -28.14 -18.35
C ALA A 138 -16.24 -29.11 -19.39
N ASP A 139 -15.83 -30.37 -19.33
CA ASP A 139 -16.32 -31.46 -20.18
C ASP A 139 -16.53 -32.75 -19.37
N ASP A 140 -17.00 -33.80 -20.03
CA ASP A 140 -17.31 -35.08 -19.39
C ASP A 140 -16.06 -35.94 -19.12
N PHE A 141 -14.86 -35.47 -19.46
CA PHE A 141 -13.64 -36.24 -19.28
C PHE A 141 -13.32 -36.42 -17.79
N GLN A 142 -13.43 -37.65 -17.31
CA GLN A 142 -13.10 -38.00 -15.93
C GLN A 142 -11.59 -38.23 -15.79
N SER A 143 -10.88 -37.20 -15.33
CA SER A 143 -9.48 -37.33 -14.94
C SER A 143 -9.36 -37.99 -13.56
N PRO A 144 -8.43 -38.96 -13.34
CA PRO A 144 -8.10 -39.43 -12.00
C PRO A 144 -7.40 -38.34 -11.17
N HIS A 145 -6.84 -37.33 -11.82
CA HIS A 145 -6.23 -36.16 -11.18
C HIS A 145 -7.26 -35.05 -11.00
N ASN A 146 -7.43 -34.61 -9.75
CA ASN A 146 -8.36 -33.55 -9.39
C ASN A 146 -7.72 -32.18 -9.63
N PHE A 147 -7.87 -31.68 -10.87
CA PHE A 147 -7.23 -30.46 -11.35
C PHE A 147 -7.51 -29.23 -10.47
N VAL A 148 -8.77 -28.99 -10.12
CA VAL A 148 -9.16 -27.81 -9.32
C VAL A 148 -8.47 -27.81 -7.96
N ASP A 149 -8.48 -28.94 -7.26
CA ASP A 149 -7.83 -29.04 -5.94
C ASP A 149 -6.31 -28.86 -6.05
N ALA A 150 -5.69 -29.40 -7.09
CA ALA A 150 -4.26 -29.24 -7.33
C ALA A 150 -3.87 -27.79 -7.62
N VAL A 151 -4.62 -27.11 -8.49
CA VAL A 151 -4.40 -25.70 -8.83
C VAL A 151 -4.59 -24.80 -7.61
N LEU A 152 -5.65 -25.01 -6.84
CA LEU A 152 -5.92 -24.21 -5.65
C LEU A 152 -4.89 -24.45 -4.54
N LEU A 153 -4.42 -25.69 -4.36
CA LEU A 153 -3.31 -25.98 -3.45
C LEU A 153 -2.04 -25.23 -3.86
N GLN A 154 -1.68 -25.24 -5.15
CA GLN A 154 -0.52 -24.50 -5.65
C GLN A 154 -0.67 -22.99 -5.49
N ALA A 155 -1.84 -22.45 -5.85
CA ALA A 155 -2.14 -21.03 -5.71
C ALA A 155 -2.15 -20.55 -4.25
N SER A 156 -2.59 -21.39 -3.32
CA SER A 156 -2.69 -21.04 -1.89
C SER A 156 -1.36 -20.60 -1.27
N ARG A 157 -0.22 -21.02 -1.84
CA ARG A 157 1.12 -20.57 -1.44
C ARG A 157 1.34 -19.07 -1.56
N PHE A 158 0.62 -18.42 -2.48
CA PHE A 158 0.75 -17.00 -2.77
C PHE A 158 -0.29 -16.15 -2.01
N PHE A 159 -1.16 -16.78 -1.19
CA PHE A 159 -2.19 -16.06 -0.43
C PHE A 159 -1.67 -15.49 0.90
N SER A 160 -0.49 -15.94 1.35
CA SER A 160 0.15 -15.45 2.57
C SER A 160 1.65 -15.79 2.58
N GLY A 161 2.41 -15.26 3.53
CA GLY A 161 3.81 -15.61 3.72
C GLY A 161 4.76 -14.94 2.71
N PRO A 162 6.01 -15.45 2.58
CA PRO A 162 7.07 -14.77 1.83
C PRO A 162 6.89 -14.76 0.31
N GLU A 163 6.02 -15.64 -0.21
CA GLU A 163 5.68 -15.72 -1.62
C GLU A 163 4.39 -14.93 -1.94
N SER A 164 3.81 -14.22 -0.97
CA SER A 164 2.50 -13.60 -1.16
C SER A 164 2.48 -12.61 -2.35
N GLY A 165 1.45 -12.72 -3.17
CA GLY A 165 1.29 -11.89 -4.34
C GLY A 165 0.14 -12.35 -5.25
N PRO A 166 -0.08 -11.65 -6.37
CA PRO A 166 -1.22 -11.90 -7.24
C PRO A 166 -1.10 -13.23 -8.00
N VAL A 167 -2.25 -13.87 -8.25
CA VAL A 167 -2.37 -15.06 -9.10
C VAL A 167 -3.44 -14.85 -10.17
N HIS A 168 -3.33 -15.52 -11.31
CA HIS A 168 -4.27 -15.41 -12.42
C HIS A 168 -4.86 -16.74 -12.87
N PHE A 169 -6.19 -16.84 -12.85
CA PHE A 169 -6.96 -17.95 -13.42
C PHE A 169 -7.73 -17.47 -14.64
N ASN A 170 -7.31 -17.91 -15.84
CA ASN A 170 -8.09 -17.73 -17.05
C ASN A 170 -9.06 -18.91 -17.22
N MET A 171 -10.37 -18.64 -17.29
CA MET A 171 -11.40 -19.68 -17.30
C MET A 171 -12.26 -19.64 -18.56
N PRO A 172 -12.00 -20.51 -19.56
CA PRO A 172 -12.82 -20.58 -20.76
C PRO A 172 -14.17 -21.25 -20.47
N PHE A 173 -15.26 -20.64 -20.97
CA PHE A 173 -16.60 -21.20 -20.82
C PHE A 173 -17.30 -21.35 -22.18
N ARG A 174 -17.86 -22.54 -22.43
CA ARG A 174 -18.75 -22.82 -23.57
C ARG A 174 -20.20 -22.60 -23.16
N GLU A 175 -21.02 -22.10 -24.08
CA GLU A 175 -22.47 -22.00 -23.85
C GLU A 175 -23.12 -23.39 -23.76
N PRO A 176 -24.17 -23.56 -22.92
CA PRO A 176 -24.86 -22.55 -22.11
C PRO A 176 -24.10 -22.18 -20.81
N LEU A 177 -24.15 -20.89 -20.42
CA LEU A 177 -23.33 -20.31 -19.35
C LEU A 177 -23.96 -20.34 -17.95
N VAL A 178 -25.22 -20.75 -17.82
CA VAL A 178 -25.92 -20.74 -16.53
C VAL A 178 -25.66 -22.07 -15.80
N PRO A 179 -25.05 -22.06 -14.60
CA PRO A 179 -24.87 -23.26 -13.80
C PRO A 179 -26.20 -23.70 -13.16
N ASP A 180 -26.25 -24.93 -12.65
CA ASP A 180 -27.37 -25.39 -11.84
C ASP A 180 -27.29 -24.80 -10.43
N LEU A 181 -27.99 -23.69 -10.21
CA LEU A 181 -28.02 -22.97 -8.93
C LEU A 181 -28.62 -23.78 -7.78
N SER A 182 -29.29 -24.91 -8.07
CA SER A 182 -29.80 -25.79 -7.01
C SER A 182 -28.74 -26.70 -6.39
N ALA A 183 -27.58 -26.85 -7.03
CA ALA A 183 -26.47 -27.73 -6.58
C ALA A 183 -25.62 -27.12 -5.44
N THR A 184 -26.27 -26.45 -4.49
CA THR A 184 -25.61 -25.74 -3.38
C THR A 184 -24.80 -26.65 -2.45
N GLU A 185 -25.07 -27.96 -2.45
CA GLU A 185 -24.27 -28.96 -1.73
C GLU A 185 -22.80 -28.96 -2.16
N LEU A 186 -22.51 -28.54 -3.41
CA LEU A 186 -21.15 -28.40 -3.94
C LEU A 186 -20.42 -27.15 -3.41
N LEU A 187 -21.11 -26.27 -2.68
CA LEU A 187 -20.55 -25.06 -2.05
C LEU A 187 -20.42 -25.21 -0.53
N THR A 188 -20.48 -26.44 -0.02
CA THR A 188 -20.32 -26.72 1.41
C THR A 188 -18.92 -26.32 1.87
N VAL A 189 -18.83 -25.48 2.90
CA VAL A 189 -17.57 -24.91 3.39
C VAL A 189 -16.76 -25.93 4.20
N GLU A 190 -15.49 -26.09 3.85
CA GLU A 190 -14.52 -26.98 4.50
C GLU A 190 -13.15 -26.27 4.62
N PRO A 191 -12.99 -25.37 5.61
CA PRO A 191 -11.83 -24.48 5.68
C PRO A 191 -10.52 -25.25 5.69
N LYS A 192 -9.54 -24.78 4.91
CA LYS A 192 -8.17 -25.29 4.90
C LYS A 192 -7.30 -24.42 5.80
N SER A 193 -6.40 -25.07 6.53
CA SER A 193 -5.40 -24.34 7.31
C SER A 193 -4.44 -23.61 6.37
N PRO A 194 -4.05 -22.36 6.68
CA PRO A 194 -2.99 -21.68 5.95
C PRO A 194 -1.70 -22.50 6.00
N LEU A 195 -0.93 -22.46 4.91
CA LEU A 195 0.40 -23.06 4.90
C LEU A 195 1.29 -22.33 5.91
N THR A 196 1.82 -23.06 6.89
CA THR A 196 2.75 -22.50 7.88
C THR A 196 4.17 -22.68 7.36
N TYR A 197 4.93 -21.59 7.33
CA TYR A 197 6.33 -21.57 6.91
C TYR A 197 7.21 -21.08 8.06
N GLN A 198 8.34 -21.74 8.28
CA GLN A 198 9.39 -21.29 9.18
C GLN A 198 10.74 -21.39 8.47
N LYS A 199 11.50 -20.29 8.46
CA LYS A 199 12.89 -20.27 7.99
C LYS A 199 13.82 -20.06 9.15
N THR A 200 14.85 -20.89 9.23
CA THR A 200 15.99 -20.66 10.13
C THR A 200 17.08 -19.96 9.32
N VAL A 201 17.59 -18.84 9.83
CA VAL A 201 18.65 -18.06 9.21
C VAL A 201 19.82 -17.96 10.20
N ASP A 202 21.05 -18.07 9.70
CA ASP A 202 22.25 -17.85 10.53
C ASP A 202 22.41 -16.35 10.80
N LEU A 203 22.34 -15.98 12.08
CA LEU A 203 22.45 -14.61 12.55
C LEU A 203 23.87 -14.23 12.97
N GLU A 204 24.84 -15.16 12.93
CA GLU A 204 26.21 -14.91 13.36
C GLU A 204 26.88 -13.71 12.64
N PRO A 205 26.72 -13.51 11.32
CA PRO A 205 27.26 -12.32 10.65
C PRO A 205 26.71 -11.00 11.21
N VAL A 206 25.43 -10.99 11.61
CA VAL A 206 24.78 -9.81 12.22
C VAL A 206 25.28 -9.60 13.64
N ARG A 207 25.40 -10.67 14.44
CA ARG A 207 25.96 -10.61 15.79
C ARG A 207 27.36 -10.00 15.82
N GLN A 208 28.20 -10.34 14.84
CA GLN A 208 29.56 -9.77 14.74
C GLN A 208 29.54 -8.27 14.43
N LEU A 209 28.61 -7.79 13.59
CA LEU A 209 28.46 -6.36 13.33
C LEU A 209 27.93 -5.59 14.54
N MET A 210 27.01 -6.18 15.31
CA MET A 210 26.43 -5.57 16.50
C MET A 210 27.48 -5.23 17.57
N LYS A 211 28.60 -5.95 17.63
CA LYS A 211 29.73 -5.65 18.53
C LYS A 211 30.37 -4.28 18.32
N ARG A 212 30.08 -3.58 17.21
CA ARG A 212 30.54 -2.21 16.96
C ARG A 212 29.83 -1.16 17.82
N GLY A 213 28.66 -1.48 18.39
CA GLY A 213 27.91 -0.65 19.34
C GLY A 213 27.26 0.63 18.81
N SER A 214 27.64 1.15 17.64
CA SER A 214 27.06 2.36 17.02
C SER A 214 26.08 2.05 15.88
N GLY A 215 25.09 1.20 16.12
CA GLY A 215 24.11 0.80 15.12
C GLY A 215 23.00 1.83 14.88
N MET A 216 22.23 1.66 13.79
CA MET A 216 20.90 2.29 13.67
C MET A 216 19.93 1.41 12.91
N ILE A 217 18.64 1.62 13.14
CA ILE A 217 17.56 0.89 12.47
C ILE A 217 16.78 1.85 11.57
N ILE A 218 16.62 1.49 10.30
CA ILE A 218 15.77 2.20 9.34
C ILE A 218 14.58 1.30 9.00
N VAL A 219 13.38 1.72 9.36
CA VAL A 219 12.15 0.95 9.12
C VAL A 219 11.34 1.63 8.04
N GLY A 220 11.23 1.00 6.87
CA GLY A 220 10.42 1.50 5.76
C GLY A 220 9.00 0.99 5.78
N ASP A 221 8.42 0.76 4.59
CA ASP A 221 7.03 0.31 4.48
C ASP A 221 6.84 -1.12 5.01
N CYS A 222 6.03 -1.20 6.07
CA CYS A 222 5.69 -2.39 6.85
C CYS A 222 4.18 -2.45 7.15
N GLN A 223 3.30 -1.88 6.30
CA GLN A 223 1.86 -1.69 6.57
C GLN A 223 1.08 -2.94 7.07
N ASN A 224 1.63 -4.15 6.90
CA ASN A 224 1.05 -5.41 7.37
C ASN A 224 2.03 -6.33 8.12
N VAL A 225 3.16 -5.78 8.59
CA VAL A 225 4.22 -6.52 9.28
C VAL A 225 4.12 -6.25 10.79
N ASP A 226 4.21 -7.29 11.60
CA ASP A 226 4.32 -7.15 13.04
C ASP A 226 5.78 -6.82 13.43
N LEU A 227 5.94 -5.70 14.14
CA LEU A 227 7.22 -5.13 14.57
C LEU A 227 7.35 -5.05 16.09
N SER A 228 6.48 -5.74 16.85
CA SER A 228 6.45 -5.67 18.32
C SER A 228 7.80 -5.99 18.98
N GLN A 229 8.60 -6.88 18.41
CA GLN A 229 9.93 -7.23 18.96
C GLN A 229 11.02 -6.20 18.62
N LEU A 230 10.81 -5.37 17.59
CA LEU A 230 11.80 -4.39 17.14
C LEU A 230 12.07 -3.33 18.21
N LEU A 231 11.02 -2.79 18.84
CA LEU A 231 11.18 -1.74 19.85
C LEU A 231 11.81 -2.26 21.14
N LEU A 232 11.49 -3.49 21.53
CA LEU A 232 12.15 -4.15 22.66
C LEU A 232 13.65 -4.30 22.37
N PHE A 233 14.01 -4.76 21.17
CA PHE A 233 15.40 -4.86 20.74
C PHE A 233 16.10 -3.49 20.73
N ALA A 234 15.46 -2.46 20.16
CA ALA A 234 16.01 -1.10 20.13
C ALA A 234 16.27 -0.57 21.55
N ALA A 235 15.40 -0.88 22.51
CA ALA A 235 15.58 -0.49 23.90
C ALA A 235 16.76 -1.20 24.59
N ILE A 236 16.88 -2.53 24.40
CA ILE A 236 17.97 -3.33 24.97
C ILE A 236 19.34 -2.84 24.46
N HIS A 237 19.44 -2.55 23.16
CA HIS A 237 20.69 -2.18 22.51
C HIS A 237 20.92 -0.66 22.39
N GLN A 238 19.97 0.16 22.87
CA GLN A 238 19.96 1.62 22.74
C GLN A 238 20.25 2.07 21.31
N LEU A 239 19.42 1.63 20.36
CA LEU A 239 19.58 1.97 18.95
C LEU A 239 18.51 2.96 18.49
N PRO A 240 18.88 4.03 17.74
CA PRO A 240 17.89 4.90 17.11
C PRO A 240 17.11 4.16 16.02
N VAL A 241 15.79 4.34 15.99
CA VAL A 241 14.88 3.76 15.00
C VAL A 241 14.27 4.87 14.15
N PHE A 242 14.78 5.10 12.95
CA PHE A 242 14.14 5.99 11.99
C PHE A 242 12.96 5.29 11.33
N ALA A 243 11.76 5.79 11.64
CA ALA A 243 10.51 5.18 11.22
C ALA A 243 9.90 5.95 10.03
N ASP A 244 9.73 5.30 8.89
CA ASP A 244 8.88 5.77 7.79
C ASP A 244 7.41 5.87 8.25
N PRO A 245 6.56 6.78 7.71
CA PRO A 245 5.15 6.81 8.07
C PRO A 245 4.43 5.46 7.86
N LEU A 246 4.82 4.70 6.85
CA LEU A 246 4.25 3.38 6.52
C LEU A 246 4.87 2.23 7.32
N SER A 247 5.82 2.52 8.21
CA SER A 247 6.29 1.54 9.20
C SER A 247 5.24 1.19 10.24
N HIS A 248 4.25 2.07 10.42
CA HIS A 248 3.30 2.08 11.54
C HIS A 248 3.97 2.14 12.91
N LEU A 249 5.22 2.62 13.04
CA LEU A 249 5.81 2.80 14.37
C LEU A 249 5.46 4.15 14.99
N ARG A 250 5.24 5.20 14.19
CA ARG A 250 5.06 6.59 14.67
C ARG A 250 3.85 6.84 15.59
N HIS A 251 2.90 5.90 15.68
CA HIS A 251 1.75 6.00 16.60
C HIS A 251 2.07 5.44 18.00
N GLN A 252 3.22 4.78 18.19
CA GLN A 252 3.62 4.20 19.45
C GLN A 252 4.43 5.20 20.27
N ASP A 253 4.15 5.30 21.56
CA ASP A 253 4.91 6.13 22.51
C ASP A 253 6.20 5.40 22.92
N SER A 254 7.28 5.67 22.20
CA SER A 254 8.61 5.12 22.49
C SER A 254 9.72 6.13 22.17
N PRO A 255 10.67 6.35 23.09
CA PRO A 255 11.76 7.31 22.88
C PRO A 255 12.74 6.86 21.78
N TYR A 256 12.71 5.58 21.38
CA TYR A 256 13.58 5.04 20.35
C TYR A 256 13.13 5.35 18.92
N ILE A 257 11.87 5.79 18.76
CA ILE A 257 11.27 6.07 17.46
C ILE A 257 11.57 7.51 17.06
N LEU A 258 12.23 7.67 15.92
CA LEU A 258 12.61 8.95 15.35
C LEU A 258 11.82 9.16 14.05
N SER A 259 10.91 10.12 14.07
CA SER A 259 10.00 10.43 12.95
C SER A 259 10.55 11.50 12.00
N THR A 260 11.69 12.11 12.33
CA THR A 260 12.26 13.24 11.57
C THR A 260 13.33 12.84 10.56
N GLY A 261 13.40 11.57 10.17
CA GLY A 261 14.43 11.06 9.26
C GLY A 261 14.50 11.86 7.96
N ASP A 262 13.37 12.09 7.31
CA ASP A 262 13.36 12.86 6.05
C ASP A 262 13.97 14.26 6.21
N THR A 263 13.52 15.02 7.19
CA THR A 263 13.95 16.41 7.41
C THR A 263 15.40 16.50 7.90
N LEU A 264 15.82 15.61 8.80
CA LEU A 264 17.19 15.58 9.31
C LEU A 264 18.20 15.27 8.20
N PHE A 265 17.96 14.21 7.43
CA PHE A 265 18.89 13.77 6.38
C PHE A 265 18.88 14.68 5.14
N LYS A 266 17.88 15.57 4.99
CA LYS A 266 17.94 16.67 4.00
C LYS A 266 19.03 17.69 4.35
N VAL A 267 19.24 17.96 5.64
CA VAL A 267 20.17 19.03 6.09
C VAL A 267 21.54 18.52 6.50
N TYR A 268 21.64 17.30 7.04
CA TYR A 268 22.90 16.74 7.53
C TYR A 268 23.00 15.24 7.22
N LYS A 269 24.06 14.84 6.51
CA LYS A 269 24.28 13.45 6.04
C LYS A 269 25.57 12.81 6.57
N ASN A 270 26.38 13.55 7.33
CA ASN A 270 27.71 13.08 7.78
C ASN A 270 27.61 12.17 9.02
N PHE A 271 26.68 11.23 9.01
CA PHE A 271 26.57 10.18 10.02
C PHE A 271 27.24 8.90 9.53
N ASN A 272 28.07 8.29 10.40
CA ASN A 272 28.80 7.07 10.11
C ASN A 272 28.51 5.99 11.17
N PRO A 273 27.31 5.36 11.14
CA PRO A 273 27.01 4.25 12.04
C PRO A 273 27.98 3.07 11.82
N GLY A 274 28.22 2.27 12.85
CA GLY A 274 28.98 1.03 12.74
C GLY A 274 28.29 -0.02 11.87
N TYR A 275 26.95 -0.01 11.82
CA TYR A 275 26.10 -0.87 10.98
C TYR A 275 24.69 -0.29 10.86
N ILE A 276 23.93 -0.72 9.86
CA ILE A 276 22.55 -0.27 9.62
C ILE A 276 21.66 -1.50 9.45
N ILE A 277 20.56 -1.58 10.20
CA ILE A 277 19.52 -2.59 9.99
C ILE A 277 18.34 -1.94 9.26
N ARG A 278 18.10 -2.36 8.04
CA ARG A 278 16.94 -1.96 7.21
C ARG A 278 15.84 -2.99 7.37
N VAL A 279 14.63 -2.55 7.66
CA VAL A 279 13.46 -3.43 7.86
C VAL A 279 12.35 -3.03 6.91
N GLY A 280 11.74 -4.02 6.24
CA GLY A 280 10.65 -3.78 5.31
C GLY A 280 11.13 -3.18 3.99
N LYS A 281 10.22 -2.58 3.23
CA LYS A 281 10.49 -1.99 1.92
C LYS A 281 11.27 -0.67 2.04
N PRO A 282 11.81 -0.11 0.94
CA PRO A 282 12.46 1.19 1.00
C PRO A 282 11.58 2.30 1.59
N VAL A 283 12.20 3.25 2.27
CA VAL A 283 11.53 4.43 2.84
C VAL A 283 11.07 5.38 1.74
N VAL A 284 10.04 6.19 2.03
CA VAL A 284 9.55 7.28 1.17
C VAL A 284 10.60 8.37 1.00
N SER A 285 11.32 8.71 2.07
CA SER A 285 12.31 9.77 2.06
C SER A 285 13.40 9.57 1.01
N LYS A 286 13.46 10.51 0.05
CA LYS A 286 14.57 10.58 -0.91
C LYS A 286 15.90 10.86 -0.22
N ALA A 287 15.91 11.68 0.84
CA ALA A 287 17.12 12.09 1.53
C ALA A 287 17.77 10.93 2.30
N VAL A 288 16.96 10.13 3.02
CA VAL A 288 17.43 8.92 3.69
C VAL A 288 17.95 7.90 2.67
N ASN A 289 17.22 7.68 1.56
CA ASN A 289 17.67 6.75 0.52
C ASN A 289 19.01 7.19 -0.13
N GLN A 290 19.19 8.48 -0.40
CA GLN A 290 20.46 9.02 -0.90
C GLN A 290 21.60 8.84 0.11
N TRP A 291 21.33 9.04 1.39
CA TRP A 291 22.31 8.81 2.44
C TRP A 291 22.70 7.32 2.54
N LEU A 292 21.71 6.41 2.52
CA LEU A 292 21.94 4.96 2.50
C LEU A 292 22.78 4.53 1.29
N ALA A 293 22.61 5.14 0.12
CA ALA A 293 23.41 4.84 -1.07
C ALA A 293 24.87 5.30 -0.95
N ALA A 294 25.13 6.36 -0.18
CA ALA A 294 26.44 6.98 -0.06
C ALA A 294 27.28 6.44 1.12
N VAL A 295 26.61 6.14 2.24
CA VAL A 295 27.26 5.72 3.50
C VAL A 295 27.99 4.37 3.32
N LYS A 296 29.14 4.23 3.97
CA LYS A 296 30.00 3.02 3.87
C LYS A 296 29.77 1.98 4.97
N SER A 297 28.84 2.26 5.87
CA SER A 297 28.44 1.35 6.95
C SER A 297 27.83 0.08 6.38
N PRO A 298 28.19 -1.11 6.89
CA PRO A 298 27.54 -2.36 6.49
C PRO A 298 26.03 -2.31 6.71
N GLN A 299 25.26 -2.78 5.72
CA GLN A 299 23.80 -2.77 5.75
C GLN A 299 23.23 -4.18 5.77
N ILE A 300 22.32 -4.40 6.71
CA ILE A 300 21.56 -5.64 6.90
C ILE A 300 20.13 -5.36 6.44
N LEU A 301 19.59 -6.14 5.53
CA LEU A 301 18.19 -6.06 5.10
C LEU A 301 17.39 -7.21 5.71
N VAL A 302 16.36 -6.89 6.49
CA VAL A 302 15.42 -7.85 7.08
C VAL A 302 14.10 -7.76 6.32
N GLN A 303 13.81 -8.77 5.51
CA GLN A 303 12.57 -8.86 4.75
C GLN A 303 12.14 -10.32 4.59
N ASN A 304 10.87 -10.62 4.85
CA ASN A 304 10.33 -11.97 4.62
C ASN A 304 9.92 -12.15 3.14
N THR A 305 10.90 -12.24 2.24
CA THR A 305 10.69 -12.35 0.79
C THR A 305 11.83 -13.10 0.10
N LEU A 306 11.50 -13.92 -0.90
CA LEU A 306 12.51 -14.58 -1.74
C LEU A 306 13.30 -13.59 -2.59
N GLN A 307 12.67 -12.51 -3.05
CA GLN A 307 13.29 -11.46 -3.84
C GLN A 307 13.46 -10.19 -2.98
N PRO A 308 14.69 -9.89 -2.51
CA PRO A 308 14.94 -8.73 -1.66
C PRO A 308 14.85 -7.40 -2.43
N ASP A 309 14.34 -6.37 -1.77
CA ASP A 309 14.34 -5.00 -2.31
C ASP A 309 15.69 -4.33 -2.08
N THR A 310 16.59 -4.46 -3.04
CA THR A 310 17.99 -3.99 -2.92
C THR A 310 18.14 -2.48 -3.07
N PHE A 311 17.12 -1.74 -3.52
CA PHE A 311 17.18 -0.27 -3.53
C PHE A 311 17.25 0.26 -2.08
N PRO A 312 18.04 1.30 -1.77
CA PRO A 312 18.86 2.12 -2.67
C PRO A 312 20.28 1.60 -2.87
N VAL A 313 20.71 0.60 -2.10
CA VAL A 313 22.02 -0.05 -2.20
C VAL A 313 21.92 -1.51 -1.80
N VAL A 314 22.67 -2.35 -2.50
CA VAL A 314 22.74 -3.80 -2.22
C VAL A 314 23.18 -3.98 -0.76
N PRO A 315 22.40 -4.71 0.06
CA PRO A 315 22.78 -4.96 1.44
C PRO A 315 23.97 -5.95 1.50
N ASP A 316 24.83 -5.79 2.50
CA ASP A 316 25.91 -6.73 2.79
C ASP A 316 25.36 -8.07 3.31
N ILE A 317 24.22 -8.02 4.02
CA ILE A 317 23.52 -9.20 4.56
C ILE A 317 22.02 -9.07 4.27
N HIS A 318 21.41 -10.12 3.72
CA HIS A 318 19.95 -10.24 3.61
C HIS A 318 19.44 -11.37 4.51
N LEU A 319 18.52 -11.04 5.41
CA LEU A 319 17.84 -11.98 6.29
C LEU A 319 16.42 -12.21 5.78
N GLU A 320 16.21 -13.34 5.10
CA GLU A 320 14.90 -13.79 4.64
C GLU A 320 14.10 -14.39 5.81
N MET A 321 13.51 -13.53 6.64
CA MET A 321 12.68 -13.93 7.77
C MET A 321 11.76 -12.80 8.20
N THR A 322 10.79 -13.09 9.08
CA THR A 322 9.96 -12.04 9.66
C THR A 322 10.80 -11.12 10.55
N ALA A 323 10.48 -9.82 10.56
CA ALA A 323 11.15 -8.86 11.44
C ALA A 323 11.03 -9.27 12.90
N ASN A 324 9.84 -9.74 13.32
CA ASN A 324 9.61 -10.21 14.67
C ASN A 324 10.49 -11.40 15.07
N ASP A 325 10.66 -12.41 14.22
CA ASP A 325 11.52 -13.54 14.55
C ASP A 325 13.00 -13.12 14.58
N CYS A 326 13.40 -12.17 13.72
CA CYS A 326 14.76 -11.63 13.69
C CYS A 326 15.10 -10.93 14.99
N PHE A 327 14.29 -9.93 15.37
CA PHE A 327 14.56 -9.14 16.57
C PHE A 327 14.37 -9.93 17.87
N ARG A 328 13.45 -10.92 17.91
CA ARG A 328 13.33 -11.82 19.05
C ARG A 328 14.61 -12.60 19.30
N GLN A 329 15.22 -13.16 18.25
CA GLN A 329 16.45 -13.95 18.37
C GLN A 329 17.67 -13.07 18.67
N LEU A 330 17.75 -11.87 18.08
CA LEU A 330 18.86 -10.94 18.36
C LEU A 330 18.78 -10.31 19.75
N ALA A 331 17.59 -10.23 20.37
CA ALA A 331 17.41 -9.68 21.72
C ALA A 331 18.02 -10.55 22.82
N GLU A 332 18.39 -11.81 22.54
CA GLU A 332 19.10 -12.69 23.48
C GLU A 332 20.58 -12.32 23.65
N GLU A 333 21.11 -11.47 22.77
CA GLU A 333 22.51 -11.04 22.78
C GLU A 333 22.79 -9.99 23.85
N SER A 334 23.95 -10.12 24.52
CA SER A 334 24.42 -9.08 25.44
C SER A 334 24.61 -7.74 24.70
N PRO A 335 24.03 -6.63 25.18
CA PRO A 335 24.12 -5.36 24.49
C PRO A 335 25.54 -4.78 24.56
N VAL A 336 26.05 -4.30 23.43
CA VAL A 336 27.26 -3.48 23.35
C VAL A 336 26.81 -2.05 23.08
N ILE A 337 26.85 -1.20 24.11
CA ILE A 337 26.27 0.14 24.07
C ILE A 337 27.38 1.16 23.85
N ASN A 338 27.23 2.01 22.84
CA ASN A 338 28.05 3.20 22.67
C ASN A 338 27.36 4.39 23.35
N CYS A 339 27.84 4.75 24.54
CA CYS A 339 27.28 5.86 25.33
C CYS A 339 27.25 7.16 24.52
N GLY A 340 26.07 7.79 24.40
CA GLY A 340 25.89 9.04 23.67
C GLY A 340 25.42 8.85 22.22
N TRP A 341 25.50 7.64 21.66
CA TRP A 341 25.09 7.40 20.27
C TRP A 341 23.59 7.58 20.08
N PHE A 342 22.78 6.91 20.92
CA PHE A 342 21.33 7.09 20.89
C PHE A 342 20.93 8.51 21.30
N GLU A 343 21.55 9.04 22.36
CA GLU A 343 21.24 10.36 22.90
C GLU A 343 21.45 11.46 21.87
N LEU A 344 22.48 11.36 21.02
CA LEU A 344 22.71 12.27 19.90
C LEU A 344 21.49 12.32 18.96
N PHE A 345 21.00 11.16 18.51
CA PHE A 345 19.89 11.11 17.57
C PHE A 345 18.55 11.46 18.23
N ALA A 346 18.35 11.08 19.49
CA ALA A 346 17.18 11.49 20.27
C ALA A 346 17.13 13.01 20.43
N HIS A 347 18.27 13.65 20.73
CA HIS A 347 18.40 15.11 20.82
C HIS A 347 18.13 15.79 19.48
N LEU A 348 18.77 15.33 18.40
CA LEU A 348 18.54 15.89 17.07
C LEU A 348 17.08 15.72 16.61
N ASN A 349 16.45 14.58 16.91
CA ASN A 349 15.03 14.39 16.64
C ASN A 349 14.18 15.40 17.42
N ALA A 350 14.44 15.61 18.71
CA ALA A 350 13.70 16.60 19.51
C ALA A 350 13.85 18.03 18.96
N VAL A 351 15.06 18.41 18.53
CA VAL A 351 15.34 19.71 17.90
C VAL A 351 14.52 19.86 16.61
N VAL A 352 14.54 18.86 15.73
CA VAL A 352 13.81 18.91 14.46
C VAL A 352 12.29 18.90 14.70
N VAL A 353 11.78 18.08 15.63
CA VAL A 353 10.37 18.07 16.03
C VAL A 353 9.92 19.45 16.52
N ASN A 354 10.73 20.12 17.33
CA ASN A 354 10.41 21.46 17.81
C ASN A 354 10.33 22.48 16.65
N VAL A 355 11.28 22.46 15.71
CA VAL A 355 11.24 23.34 14.54
C VAL A 355 10.01 23.07 13.67
N ILE A 356 9.68 21.79 13.42
CA ILE A 356 8.47 21.39 12.69
C ILE A 356 7.20 21.88 13.42
N GLY A 357 7.15 21.72 14.75
CA GLY A 357 6.03 22.19 15.57
C GLY A 357 5.82 23.70 15.43
N GLN A 358 6.89 24.49 15.53
CA GLN A 358 6.85 25.95 15.33
C GLN A 358 6.43 26.32 13.90
N HIS A 359 6.88 25.56 12.90
CA HIS A 359 6.49 25.77 11.50
C HIS A 359 4.99 25.52 11.29
N ILE A 360 4.44 24.43 11.83
CA ILE A 360 3.00 24.12 11.78
C ILE A 360 2.12 25.22 12.39
N HIS A 361 2.64 25.96 13.38
CA HIS A 361 1.92 27.07 13.99
C HIS A 361 2.03 28.39 13.23
N SER A 362 3.05 28.58 12.39
CA SER A 362 3.39 29.88 11.79
C SER A 362 3.17 29.95 10.28
N VAL A 363 3.07 28.81 9.60
CA VAL A 363 2.95 28.72 8.14
C VAL A 363 1.64 28.01 7.77
N ASN A 364 1.08 28.42 6.63
CA ASN A 364 -0.18 27.95 6.11
C ASN A 364 0.04 27.43 4.67
N ASP A 365 0.40 26.15 4.56
CA ASP A 365 0.70 25.42 3.32
C ASP A 365 0.13 23.99 3.37
N GLU A 366 0.24 23.22 2.28
CA GLU A 366 -0.29 21.84 2.20
C GLU A 366 0.20 20.93 3.33
N GLY A 367 1.49 21.00 3.66
CA GLY A 367 2.11 20.15 4.67
C GLY A 367 1.62 20.46 6.08
N THR A 368 1.52 21.74 6.43
CA THR A 368 1.00 22.17 7.74
C THR A 368 -0.51 21.99 7.89
N ILE A 369 -1.26 22.10 6.78
CA ILE A 369 -2.68 21.73 6.74
C ILE A 369 -2.84 20.23 6.99
N PHE A 370 -2.10 19.39 6.27
CA PHE A 370 -2.07 17.95 6.49
C PHE A 370 -1.81 17.63 7.98
N ALA A 371 -0.78 18.24 8.58
CA ALA A 371 -0.42 18.01 9.97
C ALA A 371 -1.58 18.31 10.94
N ARG A 372 -2.26 19.45 10.74
CA ARG A 372 -3.39 19.88 11.57
C ARG A 372 -4.62 18.99 11.41
N LEU A 373 -4.87 18.46 10.21
CA LEU A 373 -5.98 17.55 9.94
C LEU A 373 -5.68 16.14 10.47
N ALA A 374 -4.47 15.64 10.28
CA ALA A 374 -4.04 14.34 10.77
C ALA A 374 -4.11 14.22 12.30
N ARG A 375 -3.81 15.30 13.04
CA ARG A 375 -3.95 15.36 14.51
C ARG A 375 -5.38 15.26 15.03
N GLN A 376 -6.39 15.44 14.17
CA GLN A 376 -7.80 15.29 14.56
C GLN A 376 -8.28 13.84 14.46
N LEU A 377 -7.46 12.95 13.89
CA LEU A 377 -7.75 11.53 13.75
C LEU A 377 -7.42 10.76 15.03
N LYS A 378 -8.13 9.66 15.27
CA LYS A 378 -7.98 8.82 16.46
C LYS A 378 -7.15 7.56 16.16
N GLU A 379 -6.76 6.84 17.22
CA GLU A 379 -5.92 5.63 17.13
C GLU A 379 -6.52 4.52 16.25
N ASP A 380 -7.85 4.36 16.30
CA ASP A 380 -8.58 3.38 15.49
C ASP A 380 -8.86 3.85 14.05
N ASP A 381 -8.56 5.11 13.71
CA ASP A 381 -8.77 5.66 12.38
C ASP A 381 -7.60 5.26 11.45
N VAL A 382 -7.93 5.11 10.16
CA VAL A 382 -6.96 4.94 9.09
C VAL A 382 -6.82 6.27 8.35
N ILE A 383 -5.58 6.68 8.07
CA ILE A 383 -5.28 7.74 7.12
C ILE A 383 -4.73 7.11 5.84
N PHE A 384 -5.51 7.12 4.76
CA PHE A 384 -5.04 6.66 3.46
C PHE A 384 -4.44 7.84 2.70
N LEU A 385 -3.25 7.67 2.14
CA LEU A 385 -2.49 8.74 1.51
C LEU A 385 -2.40 8.48 0.02
N GLY A 386 -2.71 9.50 -0.77
CA GLY A 386 -2.38 9.54 -2.18
C GLY A 386 -0.86 9.55 -2.38
N ASN A 387 -0.43 9.04 -3.54
CA ASN A 387 0.93 9.26 -4.01
C ASN A 387 1.17 10.75 -4.31
N SER A 388 2.38 11.10 -4.74
CA SER A 388 2.83 12.49 -4.91
C SER A 388 3.12 13.19 -3.56
N MET A 389 2.67 14.43 -3.34
CA MET A 389 2.95 15.20 -2.12
C MET A 389 2.30 14.64 -0.85
N PRO A 390 1.04 14.14 -0.80
CA PRO A 390 0.42 13.72 0.46
C PRO A 390 1.23 12.70 1.29
N ILE A 391 1.81 11.67 0.66
CA ILE A 391 2.68 10.72 1.37
C ILE A 391 4.02 11.33 1.85
N ARG A 392 4.53 12.36 1.16
CA ARG A 392 5.76 13.08 1.52
C ARG A 392 5.52 14.11 2.63
N ASP A 393 4.37 14.78 2.59
CA ASP A 393 3.89 15.63 3.67
C ASP A 393 3.64 14.79 4.92
N CYS A 394 3.11 13.57 4.77
CA CYS A 394 3.04 12.62 5.86
C CYS A 394 4.42 12.27 6.41
N ASP A 395 5.40 11.93 5.57
CA ASP A 395 6.76 11.64 6.04
C ASP A 395 7.37 12.84 6.81
N THR A 396 7.15 14.06 6.35
CA THR A 396 7.69 15.29 6.97
C THR A 396 6.97 15.69 8.26
N PHE A 397 5.63 15.68 8.26
CA PHE A 397 4.83 16.35 9.29
C PHE A 397 4.06 15.40 10.21
N PHE A 398 3.97 14.10 9.89
CA PHE A 398 3.34 13.11 10.77
C PHE A 398 4.32 12.66 11.85
N ILE A 399 4.44 13.46 12.91
CA ILE A 399 5.37 13.26 14.02
C ILE A 399 4.77 12.40 15.14
N ASP A 400 3.59 12.78 15.61
CA ASP A 400 2.91 12.26 16.82
C ASP A 400 1.44 11.88 16.56
N GLY A 401 1.13 11.44 15.33
CA GLY A 401 -0.25 11.14 14.95
C GLY A 401 -0.73 9.78 15.43
N ALA A 402 -1.99 9.72 15.87
CA ALA A 402 -2.61 8.50 16.39
C ALA A 402 -3.05 7.51 15.29
N ALA A 403 -3.52 8.03 14.15
CA ALA A 403 -4.05 7.21 13.06
C ALA A 403 -2.98 6.38 12.35
N ARG A 404 -3.39 5.32 11.65
CA ARG A 404 -2.47 4.44 10.91
C ARG A 404 -2.35 4.84 9.43
N PRO A 405 -1.16 5.23 8.93
CA PRO A 405 -0.98 5.62 7.54
C PRO A 405 -0.96 4.44 6.55
N TYR A 406 -1.71 4.52 5.47
CA TYR A 406 -1.69 3.54 4.37
C TYR A 406 -1.48 4.23 3.02
N CYS A 407 -0.85 3.54 2.07
CA CYS A 407 -0.62 4.05 0.72
C CYS A 407 -0.36 2.91 -0.28
N ASN A 408 -0.61 3.17 -1.57
CA ASN A 408 -0.23 2.30 -2.69
C ASN A 408 1.22 2.63 -3.11
N ARG A 409 2.20 2.01 -2.43
CA ARG A 409 3.64 2.28 -2.61
C ARG A 409 4.39 1.19 -3.36
N GLY A 410 3.68 0.30 -4.06
CA GLY A 410 4.30 -0.64 -4.98
C GLY A 410 4.85 0.07 -6.21
N ALA A 411 3.96 0.44 -7.13
CA ALA A 411 4.27 1.16 -8.36
C ALA A 411 4.17 2.68 -8.20
N ASN A 412 3.61 3.17 -7.08
CA ASN A 412 3.44 4.59 -6.77
C ASN A 412 2.48 5.33 -7.73
N GLY A 413 1.51 4.61 -8.29
CA GLY A 413 0.51 5.14 -9.21
C GLY A 413 -0.45 6.14 -8.55
N ILE A 414 -0.92 7.12 -9.34
CA ILE A 414 -2.00 8.03 -8.92
C ILE A 414 -3.39 7.48 -9.23
N ASP A 415 -3.43 6.40 -9.99
CA ASP A 415 -4.61 5.64 -10.38
C ASP A 415 -5.09 4.73 -9.25
N GLY A 416 -6.40 4.54 -9.14
CA GLY A 416 -6.99 3.58 -8.21
C GLY A 416 -6.96 3.97 -6.72
N VAL A 417 -6.40 5.13 -6.37
CA VAL A 417 -6.23 5.54 -4.97
C VAL A 417 -7.58 5.66 -4.24
N VAL A 418 -8.57 6.27 -4.90
CA VAL A 418 -9.94 6.40 -4.35
C VAL A 418 -10.55 5.02 -4.14
N SER A 419 -10.47 4.15 -5.15
CA SER A 419 -11.02 2.80 -5.10
C SER A 419 -10.37 1.95 -4.00
N THR A 420 -9.04 2.01 -3.84
CA THR A 420 -8.35 1.33 -2.73
C THR A 420 -8.79 1.87 -1.37
N ALA A 421 -8.95 3.18 -1.22
CA ALA A 421 -9.43 3.76 0.03
C ALA A 421 -10.89 3.35 0.32
N MET A 422 -11.76 3.34 -0.70
CA MET A 422 -13.15 2.86 -0.61
C MET A 422 -13.22 1.37 -0.20
N GLY A 423 -12.40 0.51 -0.82
CA GLY A 423 -12.33 -0.91 -0.46
C GLY A 423 -11.85 -1.11 0.98
N MET A 424 -10.92 -0.27 1.44
CA MET A 424 -10.48 -0.32 2.82
C MET A 424 -11.54 0.18 3.81
N ALA A 425 -12.34 1.17 3.39
CA ALA A 425 -13.41 1.78 4.18
C ALA A 425 -14.58 0.84 4.48
N VAL A 426 -14.70 -0.28 3.74
CA VAL A 426 -15.64 -1.37 4.07
C VAL A 426 -15.42 -1.90 5.50
N HIS A 427 -14.17 -1.98 5.95
CA HIS A 427 -13.79 -2.62 7.22
C HIS A 427 -13.18 -1.65 8.24
N LYS A 428 -12.88 -0.40 7.85
CA LYS A 428 -12.11 0.57 8.63
C LYS A 428 -12.68 1.98 8.50
N LYS A 429 -12.46 2.82 9.51
CA LYS A 429 -12.77 4.25 9.42
C LYS A 429 -11.66 4.97 8.66
N VAL A 430 -11.85 5.18 7.36
CA VAL A 430 -10.81 5.73 6.48
C VAL A 430 -11.00 7.23 6.27
N THR A 431 -9.92 7.98 6.44
CA THR A 431 -9.77 9.35 5.93
C THR A 431 -8.72 9.34 4.83
N LEU A 432 -9.14 9.56 3.59
CA LEU A 432 -8.26 9.66 2.43
C LEU A 432 -7.74 11.10 2.32
N VAL A 433 -6.42 11.29 2.18
CA VAL A 433 -5.80 12.56 1.79
C VAL A 433 -5.18 12.39 0.41
N ILE A 434 -5.64 13.16 -0.57
CA ILE A 434 -5.32 12.96 -1.99
C ILE A 434 -5.15 14.30 -2.71
N GLY A 435 -4.31 14.36 -3.73
CA GLY A 435 -4.23 15.52 -4.63
C GLY A 435 -5.34 15.53 -5.69
N ASP A 436 -5.66 16.69 -6.24
CA ASP A 436 -6.74 16.89 -7.20
C ASP A 436 -6.62 16.03 -8.48
N ILE A 437 -5.43 15.93 -9.10
CA ILE A 437 -5.24 15.07 -10.28
C ILE A 437 -5.48 13.59 -9.94
N SER A 438 -4.99 13.13 -8.78
CA SER A 438 -5.18 11.73 -8.37
C SER A 438 -6.64 11.43 -8.03
N PHE A 439 -7.35 12.40 -7.44
CA PHE A 439 -8.80 12.32 -7.21
C PHE A 439 -9.55 12.26 -8.54
N PHE A 440 -9.25 13.16 -9.48
CA PHE A 440 -9.79 13.15 -10.84
C PHE A 440 -9.58 11.79 -11.53
N HIS A 441 -8.37 11.23 -11.43
CA HIS A 441 -8.00 10.00 -12.10
C HIS A 441 -8.89 8.82 -11.70
N ASP A 442 -9.47 8.82 -10.49
CA ASP A 442 -10.23 7.70 -9.95
C ASP A 442 -11.60 8.09 -9.35
N MET A 443 -12.23 9.16 -9.86
CA MET A 443 -13.58 9.57 -9.43
C MET A 443 -14.62 8.46 -9.59
N ASN A 444 -14.46 7.59 -10.59
CA ASN A 444 -15.37 6.45 -10.80
C ASN A 444 -15.44 5.51 -9.59
N GLY A 445 -14.37 5.40 -8.78
CA GLY A 445 -14.37 4.58 -7.56
C GLY A 445 -15.36 5.04 -6.50
N LEU A 446 -15.79 6.32 -6.54
CA LEU A 446 -16.81 6.87 -5.63
C LEU A 446 -18.19 6.22 -5.83
N ILE A 447 -18.42 5.51 -6.95
CA ILE A 447 -19.67 4.79 -7.19
C ILE A 447 -20.02 3.81 -6.06
N MET A 448 -19.01 3.27 -5.39
CA MET A 448 -19.19 2.31 -4.29
C MET A 448 -19.87 2.92 -3.06
N ARG A 449 -19.90 4.26 -2.93
CA ARG A 449 -20.76 4.92 -1.94
C ARG A 449 -22.23 4.63 -2.19
N LYS A 450 -22.64 4.67 -3.47
CA LYS A 450 -24.05 4.47 -3.85
C LYS A 450 -24.45 3.00 -3.89
N LEU A 451 -23.52 2.13 -4.29
CA LEU A 451 -23.80 0.70 -4.45
C LEU A 451 -23.74 -0.05 -3.11
N GLU A 452 -22.83 0.34 -2.21
CA GLU A 452 -22.54 -0.41 -0.98
C GLU A 452 -22.69 0.43 0.31
N ASP A 453 -23.19 1.67 0.22
CA ASP A 453 -23.38 2.59 1.35
C ASP A 453 -22.09 2.79 2.21
N ILE A 454 -20.93 2.79 1.56
CA ILE A 454 -19.63 2.92 2.24
C ILE A 454 -19.39 4.36 2.69
N ASP A 455 -19.08 4.56 3.97
CA ASP A 455 -18.69 5.85 4.53
C ASP A 455 -17.17 6.07 4.50
N ILE A 456 -16.74 7.23 4.00
CA ILE A 456 -15.34 7.66 3.96
C ILE A 456 -15.25 9.18 4.01
N ARG A 457 -14.24 9.72 4.70
CA ARG A 457 -13.85 11.13 4.58
C ARG A 457 -12.75 11.27 3.55
N ILE A 458 -12.89 12.17 2.59
CA ILE A 458 -11.90 12.44 1.54
C ILE A 458 -11.48 13.89 1.66
N ILE A 459 -10.20 14.13 1.85
CA ILE A 459 -9.56 15.43 1.91
C ILE A 459 -8.81 15.60 0.59
N VAL A 460 -9.31 16.46 -0.27
CA VAL A 460 -8.68 16.79 -1.56
C VAL A 460 -7.82 18.03 -1.36
N MET A 461 -6.49 17.86 -1.40
CA MET A 461 -5.54 18.97 -1.46
C MET A 461 -5.50 19.45 -2.91
N ASN A 462 -6.32 20.46 -3.23
CA ASN A 462 -6.48 20.96 -4.59
C ASN A 462 -5.58 22.16 -4.82
N ASN A 463 -4.45 21.91 -5.47
CA ASN A 463 -3.51 22.95 -5.92
C ASN A 463 -3.57 23.19 -7.42
N ASN A 464 -4.67 22.72 -8.04
CA ASN A 464 -4.97 22.76 -9.46
C ASN A 464 -3.80 22.23 -10.30
N GLY A 465 -3.34 21.01 -9.98
CA GLY A 465 -2.43 20.28 -10.83
C GLY A 465 -1.36 19.43 -10.14
N GLY A 466 -0.26 19.20 -10.85
CA GLY A 466 0.85 18.36 -10.40
C GLY A 466 1.82 19.10 -9.47
N GLY A 467 1.40 19.50 -8.26
CA GLY A 467 2.22 20.27 -7.31
C GLY A 467 3.63 19.72 -7.04
N ILE A 468 3.83 18.41 -7.09
CA ILE A 468 5.15 17.78 -6.93
C ILE A 468 6.18 18.24 -7.96
N PHE A 469 5.76 18.57 -9.18
CA PHE A 469 6.69 18.96 -10.23
C PHE A 469 7.29 20.35 -9.97
N SER A 470 6.67 21.15 -9.09
CA SER A 470 7.20 22.44 -8.66
C SER A 470 8.48 22.32 -7.80
N TYR A 471 8.81 21.11 -7.32
CA TYR A 471 10.06 20.80 -6.61
C TYR A 471 11.20 20.34 -7.53
N LEU A 472 10.96 20.26 -8.84
CA LEU A 472 11.91 19.71 -9.80
C LEU A 472 12.53 20.82 -10.68
N PRO A 473 13.79 20.65 -11.15
CA PRO A 473 14.49 21.68 -11.92
C PRO A 473 13.75 22.15 -13.18
N GLN A 474 12.99 21.27 -13.83
CA GLN A 474 12.23 21.62 -15.03
C GLN A 474 11.14 22.69 -14.84
N LYS A 475 10.85 23.11 -13.59
CA LYS A 475 10.00 24.26 -13.28
C LYS A 475 10.51 25.56 -13.92
N GLU A 476 11.82 25.68 -14.11
CA GLU A 476 12.43 26.87 -14.72
C GLU A 476 12.02 27.08 -16.19
N GLU A 477 11.50 26.04 -16.86
CA GLU A 477 10.98 26.11 -18.24
C GLU A 477 9.52 26.57 -18.28
N GLU A 478 9.26 27.82 -17.86
CA GLU A 478 7.91 28.39 -17.65
C GLU A 478 6.95 28.21 -18.84
N LEU A 479 7.46 28.33 -20.07
CA LEU A 479 6.65 28.21 -21.30
C LEU A 479 6.06 26.81 -21.52
N LEU A 480 6.69 25.77 -20.95
CA LEU A 480 6.29 24.38 -21.11
C LEU A 480 5.71 23.79 -19.81
N PHE A 481 6.03 24.39 -18.67
CA PHE A 481 5.77 23.81 -17.36
C PHE A 481 4.30 23.49 -17.13
N GLU A 482 3.42 24.49 -17.28
CA GLU A 482 1.99 24.32 -16.99
C GLU A 482 1.32 23.30 -17.92
N ARG A 483 1.73 23.21 -19.17
CA ARG A 483 1.11 22.27 -20.12
C ARG A 483 1.55 20.82 -19.89
N LEU A 484 2.81 20.60 -19.49
CA LEU A 484 3.39 19.25 -19.42
C LEU A 484 3.42 18.66 -18.01
N TYR A 485 3.46 19.50 -16.98
CA TYR A 485 3.68 19.09 -15.59
C TYR A 485 2.63 19.67 -14.66
N GLY A 486 2.38 20.98 -14.76
CA GLY A 486 1.36 21.63 -13.96
C GLY A 486 -0.01 21.00 -14.22
N THR A 487 -0.40 20.88 -15.48
CA THR A 487 -1.65 20.27 -15.96
C THR A 487 -2.87 20.65 -15.11
N PRO A 488 -3.15 21.97 -14.93
CA PRO A 488 -4.35 22.41 -14.23
C PRO A 488 -5.60 21.85 -14.92
N LEU A 489 -6.56 21.43 -14.11
CA LEU A 489 -7.80 20.80 -14.58
C LEU A 489 -9.00 21.75 -14.50
N ASP A 490 -8.93 22.75 -13.61
CA ASP A 490 -9.99 23.73 -13.36
C ASP A 490 -11.37 23.06 -13.08
N LEU A 491 -11.36 21.91 -12.41
CA LEU A 491 -12.56 21.15 -12.07
C LEU A 491 -13.22 21.66 -10.80
N ASP A 492 -14.55 21.60 -10.78
CA ASP A 492 -15.35 21.83 -9.57
C ASP A 492 -15.80 20.48 -8.99
N PHE A 493 -15.16 20.05 -7.90
CA PHE A 493 -15.45 18.77 -7.27
C PHE A 493 -16.75 18.77 -6.44
N GLU A 494 -17.43 19.91 -6.26
CA GLU A 494 -18.78 19.93 -5.69
C GLU A 494 -19.75 19.10 -6.57
N HIS A 495 -19.59 19.19 -7.89
CA HIS A 495 -20.38 18.41 -8.83
C HIS A 495 -20.11 16.91 -8.71
N THR A 496 -18.86 16.51 -8.52
CA THR A 496 -18.48 15.11 -8.25
C THR A 496 -19.10 14.62 -6.94
N ALA A 497 -19.03 15.41 -5.87
CA ALA A 497 -19.65 15.06 -4.60
C ALA A 497 -21.17 14.86 -4.73
N LYS A 498 -21.86 15.79 -5.41
CA LYS A 498 -23.30 15.67 -5.71
C LYS A 498 -23.62 14.43 -6.55
N LEU A 499 -22.80 14.14 -7.57
CA LEU A 499 -22.98 12.98 -8.44
C LEU A 499 -22.97 11.66 -7.66
N TYR A 500 -22.07 11.52 -6.67
CA TYR A 500 -21.90 10.28 -5.90
C TYR A 500 -22.55 10.29 -4.50
N GLY A 501 -23.20 11.38 -4.11
CA GLY A 501 -23.95 11.46 -2.84
C GLY A 501 -23.07 11.71 -1.62
N PHE A 502 -22.01 12.50 -1.77
CA PHE A 502 -21.15 12.96 -0.69
C PHE A 502 -21.57 14.34 -0.20
N ASN A 503 -21.43 14.58 1.10
CA ASN A 503 -21.45 15.93 1.65
C ASN A 503 -20.17 16.66 1.23
N TYR A 504 -20.29 17.93 0.82
CA TYR A 504 -19.16 18.69 0.29
C TYR A 504 -18.86 19.92 1.15
N GLN A 505 -17.58 20.17 1.39
CA GLN A 505 -17.06 21.37 2.03
C GLN A 505 -15.85 21.88 1.26
N ARG A 506 -15.81 23.18 0.95
CA ARG A 506 -14.68 23.83 0.31
C ARG A 506 -14.04 24.85 1.26
N HIS A 507 -12.72 24.79 1.37
CA HIS A 507 -11.94 25.69 2.20
C HIS A 507 -10.87 26.40 1.38
N GLU A 508 -10.96 27.73 1.33
CA GLU A 508 -9.90 28.61 0.76
C GLU A 508 -9.06 29.27 1.87
N ILE A 509 -9.55 29.21 3.10
CA ILE A 509 -8.86 29.68 4.30
C ILE A 509 -8.66 28.48 5.21
N TYR A 510 -7.41 28.30 5.64
CA TYR A 510 -6.95 27.07 6.27
C TYR A 510 -7.06 27.06 7.79
N ASP A 511 -7.28 28.23 8.39
CA ASP A 511 -7.22 28.39 9.83
C ASP A 511 -8.33 27.58 10.51
N LYS A 512 -7.91 26.53 11.20
CA LYS A 512 -8.73 25.67 12.06
C LYS A 512 -9.83 24.88 11.32
N ILE A 513 -9.56 24.35 10.12
CA ILE A 513 -10.44 23.35 9.49
C ILE A 513 -10.72 22.22 10.50
N GLN A 514 -11.99 21.97 10.81
CA GLN A 514 -12.43 20.88 11.67
C GLN A 514 -13.00 19.76 10.81
N LEU A 515 -12.49 18.54 10.99
CA LEU A 515 -13.05 17.39 10.30
C LEU A 515 -14.48 17.14 10.78
N PRO A 516 -15.44 16.91 9.86
CA PRO A 516 -16.77 16.49 10.25
C PRO A 516 -16.73 15.13 10.96
N SER A 517 -17.83 14.81 11.64
CA SER A 517 -18.07 13.46 12.12
C SER A 517 -17.88 12.46 10.99
N PHE A 518 -17.41 11.26 11.33
CA PHE A 518 -17.18 10.22 10.34
C PHE A 518 -18.47 9.91 9.55
N GLY A 519 -18.35 9.84 8.23
CA GLY A 519 -19.44 9.70 7.26
C GLY A 519 -18.92 10.00 5.84
N ALA A 520 -19.79 9.94 4.84
CA ALA A 520 -19.46 10.30 3.45
C ALA A 520 -19.25 11.82 3.26
N HIS A 521 -17.99 12.26 3.31
CA HIS A 521 -17.59 13.66 3.14
C HIS A 521 -16.47 13.82 2.12
N ILE A 522 -16.58 14.84 1.25
CA ILE A 522 -15.48 15.38 0.47
C ILE A 522 -15.19 16.79 1.00
N ILE A 523 -13.94 17.00 1.42
CA ILE A 523 -13.42 18.22 2.00
C ILE A 523 -12.32 18.69 1.05
N GLU A 524 -12.63 19.69 0.24
CA GLU A 524 -11.70 20.28 -0.72
C GLU A 524 -10.99 21.46 -0.08
N VAL A 525 -9.67 21.41 -0.08
CA VAL A 525 -8.80 22.47 0.43
C VAL A 525 -8.05 23.06 -0.74
N MET A 526 -8.34 24.32 -1.07
CA MET A 526 -7.73 25.03 -2.19
C MET A 526 -6.36 25.55 -1.77
N THR A 527 -5.28 24.99 -2.31
CA THR A 527 -3.90 25.35 -1.95
C THR A 527 -3.10 25.92 -3.13
N ASN A 528 -1.88 26.38 -2.87
CA ASN A 528 -1.02 26.96 -3.90
C ASN A 528 0.31 26.20 -3.97
N ARG A 529 0.65 25.71 -5.18
CA ARG A 529 1.86 24.90 -5.45
C ARG A 529 3.15 25.67 -5.17
N GLN A 530 3.19 26.97 -5.47
CA GLN A 530 4.36 27.81 -5.28
C GLN A 530 4.61 28.10 -3.81
N ASP A 531 3.55 28.44 -3.08
CA ASP A 531 3.62 28.70 -1.63
C ASP A 531 4.08 27.43 -0.89
N ASN A 532 3.63 26.26 -1.33
CA ASN A 532 4.05 24.97 -0.76
C ASN A 532 5.56 24.73 -0.89
N VAL A 533 6.16 25.04 -2.06
CA VAL A 533 7.61 24.90 -2.27
C VAL A 533 8.38 25.84 -1.35
N ILE A 534 7.98 27.13 -1.29
CA ILE A 534 8.63 28.13 -0.45
C ILE A 534 8.57 27.72 1.02
N ALA A 535 7.40 27.28 1.51
CA ALA A 535 7.23 26.82 2.89
C ALA A 535 8.18 25.65 3.23
N HIS A 536 8.32 24.67 2.33
CA HIS A 536 9.21 23.53 2.53
C HIS A 536 10.70 23.91 2.50
N GLU A 537 11.09 24.85 1.64
CA GLU A 537 12.45 25.39 1.60
C GLU A 537 12.76 26.13 2.91
N GLU A 538 11.86 27.00 3.37
CA GLU A 538 12.00 27.71 4.65
C GLU A 538 12.11 26.75 5.84
N LEU A 539 11.29 25.69 5.89
CA LEU A 539 11.41 24.67 6.92
C LEU A 539 12.80 24.01 6.88
N THR A 540 13.28 23.68 5.69
CA THR A 540 14.59 23.04 5.50
C THR A 540 15.72 23.94 5.98
N GLU A 541 15.67 25.25 5.70
CA GLU A 541 16.66 26.22 6.18
C GLU A 541 16.63 26.35 7.71
N ARG A 542 15.46 26.53 8.32
CA ARG A 542 15.32 26.63 9.78
C ARG A 542 15.83 25.37 10.50
N VAL A 543 15.55 24.19 9.94
CA VAL A 543 16.06 22.93 10.47
C VAL A 543 17.58 22.84 10.31
N ARG A 544 18.14 23.30 9.18
CA ARG A 544 19.59 23.33 8.98
C ARG A 544 20.27 24.19 10.04
N GLU A 545 19.81 25.42 10.25
CA GLU A 545 20.36 26.33 11.25
C GLU A 545 20.35 25.69 12.66
N ALA A 546 19.21 25.14 13.06
CA ALA A 546 19.04 24.50 14.36
C ALA A 546 19.97 23.27 14.54
N VAL A 547 20.02 22.37 13.55
CA VAL A 547 20.86 21.16 13.62
C VAL A 547 22.35 21.51 13.66
N TYR A 548 22.80 22.47 12.84
CA TYR A 548 24.21 22.86 12.81
C TYR A 548 24.65 23.59 14.08
N ALA A 549 23.77 24.36 14.73
CA ALA A 549 24.05 24.97 16.03
C ALA A 549 24.35 23.89 17.08
N GLU A 550 23.52 22.85 17.15
CA GLU A 550 23.68 21.74 18.12
C GLU A 550 24.95 20.91 17.85
N LEU A 551 25.23 20.60 16.58
CA LEU A 551 26.43 19.84 16.20
C LEU A 551 27.73 20.64 16.44
N SER A 552 27.70 21.97 16.32
CA SER A 552 28.86 22.82 16.59
C SER A 552 29.17 22.93 18.10
N LEU A 553 28.13 22.95 18.94
CA LEU A 553 28.27 22.95 20.41
C LEU A 553 28.87 21.62 20.92
N ASN A 554 28.47 20.50 20.34
CA ASN A 554 29.03 19.19 20.71
C ASN A 554 30.50 19.02 20.29
N ASN A 555 30.93 19.63 19.18
CA ASN A 555 32.34 19.62 18.74
C ASN A 555 33.26 20.53 19.57
N THR A 556 32.71 21.43 20.38
CA THR A 556 33.49 22.30 21.29
C THR A 556 33.56 21.76 22.74
N ALA A 557 32.80 20.71 23.04
CA ALA A 557 32.75 20.05 24.35
C ALA A 557 33.55 18.73 24.44
N GLN A 558 34.12 18.26 23.32
CA GLN A 558 35.13 17.19 23.23
C GLN A 558 36.51 17.81 23.03
#